data_AF-A0A7D5RL39-F1
#
_entry.id   AF-A0A7D5RL39-F1
#
_cell.length_a   1.000
_cell.length_b   1.000
_cell.length_c   1.000
_cell.angle_alpha   90.00
_cell.angle_beta   90.00
_cell.angle_gamma   90.00
#
_symmetry.space_group_name_H-M   'P 1'
#
loop_
_entity.id
_entity.type
_entity.pdbx_description
1 polymer ?
#
loop_
_entity_poly.entity_id
_entity_poly.type
_entity_poly.pdbx_seq_one_letter_code
_entity_poly.pdbx_strand_id
1 'polypeptide(L)' 'MFDVSLELKENESVLLVGSNGSGKSTLFKAIFGLLDIWEGSVEFENQILHTPKLKAPTSKLIQKD' A
#
# COMPACT_ATOMS: atom_id res chain seq x y z
N MET A 1 -6.13 6.54 -5.67
CA MET A 1 -5.10 5.97 -6.55
C MET A 1 -5.43 4.51 -6.68
N PHE A 2 -5.47 3.99 -7.89
CA PHE A 2 -5.87 2.62 -8.19
C PHE A 2 -4.91 2.07 -9.23
N ASP A 3 -4.70 0.76 -9.23
CA ASP A 3 -3.93 0.04 -10.24
C ASP A 3 -2.51 0.62 -10.48
N VAL A 4 -1.69 0.58 -9.43
CA VAL A 4 -0.31 1.06 -9.49
C VAL A 4 0.65 -0.10 -9.37
N SER A 5 1.56 -0.22 -10.33
CA SER A 5 2.65 -1.19 -10.33
C SER A 5 3.96 -0.48 -10.66
N LEU A 6 4.98 -0.73 -9.85
CA LEU A 6 6.34 -0.24 -10.04
C LEU A 6 7.32 -1.30 -9.56
N GLU A 7 8.48 -1.36 -10.21
CA GLU A 7 9.60 -2.22 -9.84
C GLU A 7 10.85 -1.35 -9.86
N LEU A 8 11.65 -1.42 -8.80
CA LEU A 8 12.93 -0.73 -8.70
C LEU A 8 14.03 -1.78 -8.55
N LYS A 9 15.10 -1.62 -9.32
CA LYS A 9 16.26 -2.50 -9.25
C LYS A 9 17.28 -2.01 -8.21
N GLU A 10 18.14 -2.91 -7.77
CA GLU A 10 19.27 -2.55 -6.92
C GLU A 10 20.14 -1.48 -7.60
N ASN A 11 20.60 -0.51 -6.83
CA ASN A 11 21.38 0.65 -7.30
C ASN A 11 20.64 1.60 -8.27
N GLU A 12 19.31 1.49 -8.38
CA GLU A 12 18.51 2.41 -9.16
C GLU A 12 18.07 3.63 -8.32
N SER A 13 18.11 4.82 -8.92
CA SER A 13 17.54 6.04 -8.34
C SER A 13 16.38 6.52 -9.20
N VAL A 14 15.19 6.60 -8.62
CA VAL A 14 13.96 6.97 -9.32
C VAL A 14 13.37 8.26 -8.73
N LEU A 15 12.94 9.17 -9.62
CA LEU A 15 12.23 10.39 -9.24
C LEU A 15 10.73 10.25 -9.56
N LEU A 16 9.87 10.36 -8.53
CA LEU A 16 8.42 10.41 -8.70
C LEU A 16 7.94 11.86 -8.85
N VAL A 17 7.47 12.22 -10.05
CA VAL A 17 6.95 13.55 -10.37
C VAL A 17 5.44 13.56 -10.57
N GLY A 18 4.82 14.73 -10.38
CA GLY A 18 3.38 14.93 -10.61
C GLY A 18 2.84 16.18 -9.91
N SER A 19 1.64 16.63 -10.29
CA SER A 19 0.98 17.81 -9.71
C SER A 19 0.66 17.65 -8.21
N ASN A 20 0.40 18.75 -7.50
CA ASN A 20 -0.12 18.66 -6.13
C ASN A 20 -1.44 17.90 -6.11
N GLY A 21 -1.60 17.00 -5.13
CA GLY A 21 -2.77 16.13 -5.02
C GLY A 21 -2.74 14.88 -5.90
N SER A 22 -1.72 14.67 -6.74
CA SER A 22 -1.63 13.49 -7.62
C SER A 22 -1.43 12.14 -6.89
N GLY A 23 -1.25 12.16 -5.56
CA GLY A 23 -1.11 10.95 -4.74
C GLY A 23 0.31 10.54 -4.39
N LYS A 24 1.35 11.33 -4.73
CA LYS A 24 2.77 10.99 -4.45
C LYS A 24 3.03 10.64 -2.97
N SER A 25 2.64 11.51 -2.05
CA SER A 25 2.82 11.26 -0.61
C SER A 25 1.97 10.10 -0.12
N THR A 26 0.82 9.86 -0.75
CA THR A 26 -0.05 8.71 -0.46
C THR A 26 0.61 7.40 -0.89
N LEU A 27 1.22 7.37 -2.08
CA LEU A 27 1.99 6.22 -2.57
C LEU A 27 3.16 5.90 -1.64
N PHE A 28 3.98 6.90 -1.26
CA PHE A 28 5.08 6.67 -0.31
C PHE A 28 4.59 6.15 1.05
N LYS A 29 3.50 6.71 1.59
CA LYS A 29 2.91 6.21 2.84
C LYS A 29 2.45 4.75 2.71
N ALA A 30 1.89 4.35 1.57
CA ALA A 30 1.53 2.96 1.31
C ALA A 30 2.75 2.04 1.21
N ILE A 31 3.79 2.46 0.46
CA ILE A 31 5.05 1.71 0.33
C ILE A 31 5.73 1.49 1.69
N PHE A 32 5.73 2.50 2.56
CA PHE A 32 6.33 2.40 3.89
C PHE A 32 5.40 1.80 4.96
N GLY A 33 4.21 1.30 4.58
CA GLY A 33 3.26 0.69 5.52
C GLY A 33 2.61 1.66 6.51
N LEU A 34 2.71 2.97 6.25
CA LEU A 34 2.08 4.04 7.04
C LEU A 34 0.62 4.28 6.62
N LEU A 35 0.19 3.67 5.52
CA LEU A 35 -1.19 3.69 5.03
C LEU A 35 -1.55 2.30 4.52
N ASP A 36 -2.70 1.79 4.96
CA ASP A 36 -3.17 0.46 4.55
C ASP A 36 -3.53 0.43 3.06
N ILE A 37 -3.02 -0.58 2.36
CA ILE A 37 -3.42 -0.89 0.98
C ILE A 37 -4.71 -1.71 0.97
N TRP A 38 -5.52 -1.53 -0.07
CA TRP A 38 -6.78 -2.27 -0.23
C TRP A 38 -6.60 -3.57 -1.01
N GLU A 39 -5.72 -3.57 -2.00
CA GLU A 39 -5.42 -4.70 -2.88
C GLU A 39 -3.91 -4.72 -3.22
N GLY A 40 -3.40 -5.86 -3.69
CA GLY A 40 -2.00 -6.04 -4.10
C GLY A 40 -1.03 -6.35 -2.96
N SER A 41 0.26 -6.11 -3.19
CA SER A 41 1.35 -6.29 -2.20
C SER A 41 2.44 -5.23 -2.39
N VAL A 42 3.21 -4.99 -1.33
CA VAL A 42 4.52 -4.30 -1.41
C VAL A 42 5.60 -5.31 -1.04
N GLU A 43 6.58 -5.47 -1.91
CA GLU A 43 7.68 -6.42 -1.78
C GLU A 43 9.03 -5.70 -1.76
N PHE A 44 9.95 -6.19 -0.92
CA PHE A 44 11.32 -5.71 -0.84
C PHE A 44 12.25 -6.90 -0.65
N GLU A 45 13.31 -6.99 -1.45
CA GLU A 45 14.26 -8.12 -1.41
C GLU A 45 13.57 -9.50 -1.47
N ASN A 46 12.56 -9.64 -2.35
CA ASN A 46 11.72 -10.84 -2.50
C ASN A 46 10.93 -11.24 -1.25
N GLN A 47 10.72 -10.31 -0.31
CA GLN A 47 9.88 -10.51 0.86
C GLN A 47 8.67 -9.58 0.80
N ILE A 48 7.49 -10.14 1.02
CA ILE A 48 6.26 -9.37 1.16
C ILE A 48 6.32 -8.58 2.47
N LEU A 49 6.36 -7.26 2.38
CA LEU A 49 6.34 -6.36 3.54
C LEU A 49 4.91 -6.01 3.95
N HIS A 50 4.05 -5.72 2.97
CA HIS A 50 2.69 -5.24 3.21
C HIS A 50 1.69 -5.96 2.31
N THR A 51 0.58 -6.36 2.91
CA THR A 51 -0.61 -6.88 2.24
C THR A 51 -1.84 -6.17 2.79
N PRO A 52 -2.99 -6.24 2.08
CA PRO A 52 -4.23 -5.70 2.58
C PRO A 52 -4.56 -6.30 3.94
N LYS A 53 -4.79 -5.43 4.92
CA LYS A 53 -5.29 -5.88 6.21
C LYS A 53 -6.71 -6.39 6.01
N LEU A 54 -6.93 -7.67 6.26
CA LEU A 54 -8.27 -8.24 6.33
C LEU A 54 -9.06 -7.42 7.36
N LYS A 55 -10.11 -6.74 6.91
CA LYS A 55 -11.10 -6.21 7.84
C LYS A 55 -11.70 -7.42 8.55
N ALA A 56 -11.59 -7.44 9.88
CA ALA A 56 -12.24 -8.47 10.69
C ALA A 56 -13.71 -8.58 10.24
N PRO A 57 -14.24 -9.81 10.05
CA PRO A 57 -15.61 -9.98 9.61
C PRO A 57 -16.54 -9.25 10.57
N THR A 58 -17.36 -8.35 10.03
CA THR A 58 -18.31 -7.48 10.74
C THR A 58 -19.37 -8.28 11.53
N SER A 59 -19.42 -9.60 11.36
CA SER A 59 -20.34 -10.52 12.06
C SER A 59 -20.17 -10.57 13.58
N LYS A 60 -19.08 -10.05 14.15
CA LYS A 60 -18.90 -9.96 15.62
C LYS A 60 -19.54 -8.74 16.30
N LEU A 61 -20.17 -7.81 15.56
CA LEU A 61 -20.76 -6.60 16.16
C LEU A 61 -22.28 -6.66 16.38
N ILE A 62 -22.97 -7.74 15.97
CA ILE A 62 -24.44 -7.85 16.06
C ILE A 62 -24.91 -8.85 17.13
N GLN A 63 -24.00 -9.52 17.85
CA GLN A 63 -24.37 -10.36 19.00
C GLN A 63 -23.93 -9.69 20.30
N LYS A 64 -24.76 -8.79 20.80
CA LYS A 64 -24.79 -8.46 22.22
C LYS A 64 -26.25 -8.19 22.56
N ASP A 65 -26.86 -9.20 23.19
CA ASP A 65 -28.10 -9.08 23.95
C ASP A 65 -28.02 -7.93 24.98
#